data_AF-A0A2V9PRA6-F1
#
_entry.id   AF-A0A2V9PRA6-F1
#
_cell.length_a   1.000
_cell.length_b   1.000
_cell.length_c   1.000
_cell.angle_alpha   90.00
_cell.angle_beta   90.00
_cell.angle_gamma   90.00
#
_symmetry.space_group_name_H-M   'P 1'
#
loop_
_entity.id
_entity.type
_entity.pdbx_description
1 polymer ?
#
loop_
_entity_poly.entity_id
_entity_poly.type
_entity_poly.pdbx_seq_one_letter_code
_entity_poly.pdbx_strand_id
1 'polypeptide(L)' 'PCITLRNNTERPVTLSLGTNVLVGHDGEKLRSEMCNIIDGKVKPGTIPPLWDGHAGERIAEILC' A
#
# COMPACT_ATOMS: atom_id res chain seq x y z
N PRO A 1 -2.33 6.95 -3.78
CA PRO A 1 -2.47 5.64 -4.48
C PRO A 1 -1.09 5.05 -4.76
N CYS A 2 -0.95 3.73 -4.84
CA CYS A 2 0.34 3.06 -5.08
C CYS A 2 0.16 1.89 -6.06
N ILE A 3 1.05 1.77 -7.05
CA ILE A 3 1.06 0.68 -8.02
C ILE A 3 2.38 -0.07 -7.92
N THR A 4 2.31 -1.39 -7.79
CA THR A 4 3.48 -2.27 -7.71
C THR A 4 3.60 -3.11 -8.99
N LEU A 5 4.70 -2.94 -9.72
CA LEU A 5 5.02 -3.69 -10.95
C LEU A 5 5.52 -5.13 -10.70
N ARG A 6 5.62 -5.54 -9.43
CA ARG A 6 5.93 -6.93 -9.06
C ARG A 6 4.65 -7.75 -8.98
N ASN A 7 4.78 -9.05 -9.23
CA ASN A 7 3.68 -10.01 -9.03
C ASN A 7 3.41 -10.30 -7.54
N ASN A 8 4.26 -9.82 -6.63
CA ASN A 8 4.14 -10.05 -5.19
C ASN A 8 4.65 -8.85 -4.38
N THR A 9 4.35 -8.87 -3.08
CA THR A 9 4.88 -7.94 -2.09
C THR A 9 5.04 -8.64 -0.75
N GLU A 10 6.12 -8.35 -0.04
CA GLU A 10 6.33 -8.75 1.36
C GLU A 10 5.43 -7.98 2.35
N ARG A 11 4.66 -6.99 1.87
CA ARG A 11 3.74 -6.17 2.67
C ARG A 11 2.28 -6.38 2.23
N PRO A 12 1.70 -7.59 2.38
CA PRO A 12 0.35 -7.90 1.92
C PRO A 12 -0.73 -7.00 2.56
N VAL A 13 -0.48 -6.48 3.76
CA VAL A 13 -1.38 -5.52 4.44
C VAL A 13 -1.62 -4.23 3.62
N THR A 14 -0.67 -3.85 2.77
CA THR A 14 -0.83 -2.69 1.87
C THR A 14 -1.81 -2.95 0.73
N LEU A 15 -2.05 -4.24 0.42
CA LEU A 15 -3.06 -4.68 -0.54
C LEU A 15 -4.42 -4.85 0.13
N SER A 16 -4.50 -5.31 1.38
CA SER A 16 -5.80 -5.54 2.03
C SER A 16 -6.37 -4.28 2.66
N LEU A 17 -5.55 -3.51 3.39
CA LEU A 17 -5.96 -2.28 4.09
C LEU A 17 -5.54 -1.02 3.35
N GLY A 18 -4.39 -1.06 2.66
CA GLY A 18 -3.87 0.09 1.94
C GLY A 18 -4.45 0.27 0.54
N THR A 19 -3.90 1.25 -0.18
CA THR A 19 -4.28 1.58 -1.56
C THR A 19 -3.37 0.92 -2.60
N ASN A 20 -2.52 -0.04 -2.21
CA ASN A 20 -1.56 -0.65 -3.13
C ASN A 20 -2.25 -1.67 -4.04
N VAL A 21 -1.86 -1.69 -5.31
CA VAL A 21 -2.34 -2.63 -6.32
C VAL A 21 -1.15 -3.29 -7.01
N LEU A 22 -1.14 -4.62 -7.07
CA LEU A 22 -0.17 -5.38 -7.86
C LEU A 22 -0.62 -5.43 -9.32
N VAL A 23 0.20 -4.89 -10.22
CA VAL A 23 -0.04 -4.97 -11.67
C VAL A 23 0.94 -5.91 -12.36
N GLY A 24 2.06 -6.24 -11.72
CA GLY A 24 3.05 -7.13 -12.33
C GLY A 24 3.58 -6.54 -13.64
N HIS A 25 3.66 -7.39 -14.65
CA HIS A 25 4.09 -7.03 -16.01
C HIS A 25 2.91 -6.80 -16.97
N ASP A 26 1.68 -6.64 -16.46
CA ASP A 26 0.50 -6.40 -17.27
C ASP A 26 0.38 -4.90 -17.60
N GLY A 27 0.76 -4.56 -18.84
CA GLY A 27 0.74 -3.18 -19.33
C GLY A 27 -0.65 -2.58 -19.47
N GLU A 28 -1.67 -3.39 -19.77
CA GLU A 28 -3.05 -2.93 -19.86
C GLU A 28 -3.62 -2.66 -18.47
N LYS A 29 -3.31 -3.54 -17.51
CA LYS A 29 -3.69 -3.31 -16.11
C LYS A 29 -3.01 -2.07 -15.55
N LEU A 30 -1.72 -1.86 -15.82
CA LEU A 30 -1.01 -0.64 -15.44
C LEU A 30 -1.70 0.61 -16.02
N ARG A 31 -2.00 0.61 -17.32
CA ARG A 31 -2.70 1.72 -17.99
C ARG A 31 -4.04 2.00 -17.34
N SER A 32 -4.84 0.97 -17.11
CA SER A 32 -6.16 1.07 -16.49
C SER A 32 -6.08 1.67 -15.09
N GLU A 33 -5.18 1.17 -14.23
CA GLU A 33 -4.98 1.69 -12.87
C GLU A 33 -4.48 3.14 -12.89
N MET A 34 -3.62 3.51 -13.83
CA MET A 34 -3.18 4.90 -13.99
C MET A 34 -4.34 5.82 -14.37
N CYS A 35 -5.18 5.43 -15.34
CA CYS A 35 -6.36 6.21 -15.71
C CYS A 35 -7.32 6.37 -14.52
N ASN A 36 -7.57 5.29 -13.77
CA ASN A 36 -8.41 5.34 -12.56
C ASN A 36 -7.86 6.32 -11.52
N ILE A 37 -6.54 6.34 -11.31
CA ILE A 37 -5.90 7.29 -10.38
C ILE A 37 -6.09 8.73 -10.84
N ILE A 38 -5.88 9.00 -12.13
CA ILE A 38 -6.02 10.35 -12.71
C ILE A 38 -7.48 10.83 -12.60
N ASP A 39 -8.44 9.94 -12.82
CA ASP A 39 -9.88 10.20 -12.67
C ASP A 39 -10.34 10.32 -11.20
N GLY A 40 -9.44 10.15 -10.23
CA GLY A 40 -9.77 10.16 -8.80
C GLY A 40 -10.49 8.89 -8.31
N LYS A 41 -10.63 7.87 -9.16
CA LYS A 41 -11.22 6.56 -8.85
C LYS A 41 -10.18 5.66 -8.16
N VAL A 42 -9.70 6.09 -7.00
CA VAL A 42 -8.71 5.35 -6.23
C VAL A 42 -9.36 4.34 -5.31
N LYS A 43 -8.68 3.20 -5.12
CA LYS A 43 -9.05 2.25 -4.07
C LYS A 43 -9.02 2.94 -2.70
N PRO A 44 -10.11 2.88 -1.91
CA PRO A 44 -10.10 3.38 -0.55
C PRO A 44 -9.18 2.51 0.31
N GLY A 45 -8.43 3.15 1.19
CA GLY A 45 -7.55 2.46 2.12
C GLY A 45 -7.56 3.13 3.49
N THR A 46 -7.16 2.38 4.50
CA THR A 46 -6.95 2.84 5.86
C THR A 46 -5.49 2.71 6.24
N ILE A 47 -5.08 3.42 7.29
CA ILE A 47 -3.75 3.26 7.86
C ILE A 47 -3.70 1.88 8.53
N PRO A 48 -2.75 0.99 8.15
CA PRO A 48 -2.60 -0.29 8.83
C PRO A 48 -2.32 -0.10 10.33
N PRO A 49 -2.77 -1.04 11.18
CA PRO A 49 -2.48 -1.00 12.61
C PRO A 49 -0.99 -0.82 12.91
N LEU A 50 -0.67 0.00 13.91
CA LEU A 50 0.70 0.32 14.37
C LEU A 50 1.55 1.12 13.39
N TRP A 51 1.00 1.57 12.25
CA TRP A 51 1.63 2.56 11.36
C TRP A 51 1.28 4.00 11.78
N ASP A 52 1.30 4.24 13.08
CA ASP A 52 0.97 5.50 13.73
C ASP A 52 2.20 6.40 13.97
N GLY A 53 3.39 5.94 13.61
CA GLY A 53 4.64 6.66 13.81
C GLY A 53 5.29 6.48 15.19
N HIS A 54 4.65 5.75 16.11
CA HIS A 54 5.13 5.60 17.50
C HIS A 54 5.94 4.31 17.76
N ALA A 55 6.62 3.80 16.72
CA ALA A 55 7.37 2.56 16.85
C ALA A 55 8.58 2.71 17.81
N GLY A 56 9.23 3.87 17.81
CA GLY A 56 10.40 4.13 18.64
C GLY A 56 10.06 4.15 20.13
N GLU A 57 8.97 4.81 20.50
CA GLU A 57 8.45 4.92 21.86
C GLU A 57 8.11 3.55 22.42
N ARG A 58 7.38 2.72 21.65
CA ARG A 58 7.07 1.34 22.04
C ARG A 58 8.30 0.47 22.23
N ILE A 59 9.36 0.69 21.45
CA ILE A 59 10.63 -0.05 21.60
C ILE A 59 11.35 0.42 22.87
N ALA A 60 11.40 1.72 23.12
CA ALA A 60 12.04 2.28 24.31
C ALA A 60 11.38 1.76 25.60
N GLU A 61 10.05 1.67 25.64
CA GLU A 61 9.29 1.11 26.79
C GLU A 61 9.66 -0.33 27.14
N ILE A 62 10.24 -1.10 26.21
CA ILE A 62 10.67 -2.50 26.44
C ILE A 62 12.12 -2.56 26.90
N LEU A 63 12.97 -1.63 26.46
CA LEU A 63 14.41 -1.67 26.66
C LEU A 63 14.92 -0.82 27.83
N CYS A 64 14.16 0.19 28.27
CA CYS A 64 14.52 1.13 29.33
C CYS A 64 13.73 0.88 30.62
#